data_AF-A0A966DST8-F1
#
_entry.id   AF-A0A966DST8-F1
#
_cell.length_a   1.000
_cell.length_b   1.000
_cell.length_c   1.000
_cell.angle_alpha   90.00
_cell.angle_beta   90.00
_cell.angle_gamma   90.00
#
_symmetry.space_group_name_H-M   'P 1'
#
loop_
_entity.id
_entity.type
_entity.pdbx_description
1 polymer ?
#
loop_
_entity_poly.entity_id
_entity_poly.type
_entity_poly.pdbx_seq_one_letter_code
_entity_poly.pdbx_strand_id
1 'polypeptide(L)' 'MRKLSRWYDVDVRYSDTVSTEGIYGRVSRNKNISQVIKALEATKTVHFRLEGRRVSVMK' A
#
# COMPACT_ATOMS: atom_id res chain seq x y z
N MET A 1 0.80 1.38 7.35
CA MET A 1 1.70 1.94 6.31
C MET A 1 2.69 3.04 6.78
N ARG A 2 2.78 3.40 8.08
CA ARG A 2 3.68 4.48 8.56
C ARG A 2 5.18 4.35 8.24
N LYS A 3 5.69 3.13 8.07
CA LYS A 3 7.09 2.89 7.65
C LYS A 3 7.29 3.04 6.14
N LEU A 4 6.32 2.61 5.34
CA LEU A 4 6.36 2.71 3.88
C LEU A 4 6.33 4.17 3.42
N SER A 5 5.47 4.99 4.04
CA SER A 5 5.44 6.43 3.76
C SER A 5 6.79 7.09 4.03
N ARG A 6 7.50 6.65 5.09
CA ARG A 6 8.83 7.15 5.42
C ARG A 6 9.94 6.66 4.49
N TRP A 7 9.85 5.42 4.00
CA TRP A 7 10.89 4.83 3.15
C TRP A 7 10.82 5.30 1.70
N TYR A 8 9.61 5.55 1.19
CA TYR A 8 9.38 5.88 -0.22
C TYR A 8 8.82 7.29 -0.41
N ASP A 9 8.70 8.08 0.66
CA ASP A 9 8.10 9.41 0.66
C ASP A 9 6.73 9.43 -0.05
N VAL A 10 5.86 8.50 0.37
CA VAL A 10 4.52 8.31 -0.21
C VAL A 10 3.42 8.67 0.78
N ASP A 11 2.40 9.36 0.27
CA ASP A 11 1.20 9.74 1.01
C ASP A 11 0.15 8.64 0.84
N VAL A 12 -0.13 7.92 1.92
CA VAL A 12 -1.08 6.79 1.90
C VAL A 12 -2.43 7.25 2.42
N ARG A 13 -3.44 7.28 1.54
CA ARG A 13 -4.83 7.59 1.83
C ARG A 13 -5.62 6.29 1.94
N TYR A 14 -6.26 6.07 3.08
CA TYR A 14 -7.20 4.96 3.26
C TYR A 14 -8.61 5.47 3.01
N SER A 15 -9.40 4.73 2.22
CA SER A 15 -10.84 4.99 2.09
C SER A 15 -11.57 4.42 3.31
N ASP A 16 -12.67 5.05 3.74
CA ASP A 16 -13.47 4.63 4.91
C ASP A 16 -13.95 3.17 4.86
N THR A 17 -14.07 2.59 3.66
CA THR A 17 -14.51 1.22 3.43
C THR A 17 -13.40 0.17 3.53
N VAL A 18 -12.14 0.57 3.70
CA VAL A 18 -11.02 -0.36 3.81
C VAL A 18 -11.05 -0.99 5.19
N SER A 19 -11.31 -2.30 5.25
CA SER A 19 -11.25 -3.07 6.49
C SER A 19 -9.91 -2.82 7.19
N THR A 20 -9.93 -2.53 8.49
CA THR A 20 -8.73 -2.36 9.35
C THR A 20 -7.93 -3.66 9.55
N GLU A 21 -8.11 -4.63 8.65
CA GLU A 21 -7.31 -5.83 8.59
C GLU A 21 -5.87 -5.40 8.33
N GLY A 22 -5.04 -5.55 9.35
CA GLY A 22 -3.62 -5.25 9.26
C GLY A 22 -3.02 -6.16 8.19
N ILE A 23 -2.66 -5.59 7.04
CA ILE A 23 -1.95 -6.35 6.02
C ILE A 23 -0.46 -6.34 6.39
N TYR A 24 0.03 -7.53 6.70
CA TYR A 24 1.43 -7.74 7.06
C TYR A 24 2.14 -8.40 5.88
N GLY A 25 3.21 -7.76 5.41
CA GLY A 25 4.01 -8.26 4.31
C GLY A 25 5.48 -7.93 4.51
N ARG A 26 6.36 -8.84 4.10
CA ARG A 26 7.81 -8.63 4.16
C ARG A 26 8.26 -7.97 2.86
N VAL A 27 8.36 -6.65 2.88
CA VAL A 27 8.85 -5.83 1.75
C VAL A 27 10.32 -5.48 1.95
N SER A 28 11.13 -5.67 0.90
CA SER A 28 12.49 -5.17 0.85
C SER A 28 12.50 -3.72 0.36
N ARG A 29 13.19 -2.81 1.06
CA ARG A 29 13.28 -1.37 0.72
C ARG A 29 13.86 -1.09 -0.67
N ASN A 30 14.60 -2.05 -1.24
CA ASN A 30 15.18 -1.94 -2.58
C ASN A 30 14.18 -2.25 -3.70
N LYS A 31 13.01 -2.83 -3.38
CA LYS A 31 11.96 -3.12 -4.37
C LYS A 31 11.13 -1.88 -4.63
N ASN A 32 10.63 -1.74 -5.85
CA ASN A 32 9.72 -0.67 -6.23
C ASN A 32 8.40 -0.80 -5.45
N ILE A 33 7.88 0.31 -4.93
CA ILE A 33 6.65 0.30 -4.13
C ILE A 33 5.44 -0.24 -4.91
N SER A 34 5.41 -0.03 -6.23
CA SER A 34 4.39 -0.59 -7.12
C SER A 34 4.33 -2.13 -7.09
N GLN A 35 5.47 -2.81 -6.95
CA GLN A 35 5.51 -4.27 -6.81
C GLN A 35 4.99 -4.73 -5.45
N VAL A 36 5.31 -3.96 -4.40
CA VAL A 36 4.85 -4.24 -3.03
C VAL A 36 3.33 -4.09 -2.97
N ILE A 37 2.83 -3.00 -3.56
CA ILE A 37 1.41 -2.72 -3.69
C ILE A 37 0.71 -3.84 -4.47
N LYS A 38 1.22 -4.24 -5.64
CA LYS A 38 0.66 -5.36 -6.42
C LYS A 38 0.61 -6.67 -5.62
N ALA A 39 1.62 -6.95 -4.80
CA ALA A 39 1.65 -8.14 -3.97
C ALA A 39 0.60 -8.07 -2.84
N LEU A 40 0.34 -6.88 -2.29
CA LEU A 40 -0.73 -6.65 -1.33
C LEU A 40 -2.11 -6.73 -2.00
N GLU A 41 -2.24 -6.27 -3.24
CA GLU A 41 -3.45 -6.39 -4.07
C GLU A 41 -3.76 -7.84 -4.46
N ALA A 42 -2.73 -8.68 -4.55
CA ALA A 42 -2.89 -10.10 -4.86
C ALA A 42 -3.67 -10.89 -3.79
N THR A 43 -3.81 -10.36 -2.57
CA THR A 43 -4.66 -11.00 -1.55
C THR A 43 -6.15 -10.79 -1.81
N LYS A 44 -6.53 -10.02 -2.85
CA LYS A 44 -7.92 -9.68 -3.25
C LYS A 44 -8.79 -9.08 -2.14
N THR A 45 -8.17 -8.64 -1.05
CA THR A 45 -8.86 -8.08 0.11
C THR A 45 -9.00 -6.57 -0.01
N VAL A 46 -8.13 -5.95 -0.82
CA VAL A 46 -8.01 -4.51 -1.01
C VAL A 46 -7.47 -4.20 -2.40
N HIS A 47 -7.91 -3.09 -2.97
CA HIS A 47 -7.35 -2.45 -4.15
C HIS A 47 -6.44 -1.29 -3.78
N PHE A 48 -5.40 -1.08 -4.57
CA PHE A 48 -4.46 0.01 -4.35
C PHE A 48 -4.24 0.78 -5.64
N ARG A 49 -4.35 2.10 -5.57
CA ARG A 49 -4.09 3.00 -6.69
C ARG A 49 -2.85 3.83 -6.36
N LEU A 50 -1.81 3.70 -7.18
CA LEU A 50 -0.61 4.55 -7.08
C LEU A 50 -0.74 5.71 -8.08
N GLU A 51 -0.84 6.93 -7.58
CA GLU A 51 -0.82 8.16 -8.37
C GLU A 51 0.40 8.99 -7.99
N GLY A 52 1.52 8.71 -8.67
CA GLY A 52 2.81 9.36 -8.42
C GLY A 52 3.34 9.02 -7.02
N ARG A 53 3.27 9.99 -6.10
CA ARG A 53 3.65 9.83 -4.68
C ARG A 53 2.48 9.52 -3.77
N ARG A 54 1.25 9.48 -4.27
CA ARG A 54 0.07 9.11 -3.47
C ARG A 54 -0.32 7.67 -3.70
N VAL A 55 -0.66 6.97 -2.61
CA VAL A 55 -1.21 5.62 -2.62
C VAL A 55 -2.61 5.70 -2.03
N SER A 56 -3.62 5.44 -2.84
CA SER A 56 -5.00 5.32 -2.38
C SER A 56 -5.33 3.85 -2.15
N VAL A 57 -5.79 3.52 -0.95
CA VAL A 57 -6.26 2.19 -0.59
C VAL A 57 -7.78 2.18 -0.68
N MET A 58 -8.30 1.19 -1.40
CA MET A 58 -9.71 0.96 -1.68
C MET A 58 -10.04 -0.51 -1.37
N LYS A 59 -11.32 -0.84 -1.16
CA LYS A 59 -11.76 -2.24 -1.01
C LYS A 59 -12.10 -2.83 -2.36
#